data_AF-A0A2T3XYM7-F1
#
_entry.id   AF-A0A2T3XYM7-F1
#
_cell.length_a   1.000
_cell.length_b   1.000
_cell.length_c   1.000
_cell.angle_alpha   90.00
_cell.angle_beta   90.00
_cell.angle_gamma   90.00
#
_symmetry.space_group_name_H-M   'P 1'
#
loop_
_entity.id
_entity.type
_entity.pdbx_description
1 polymer ?
#
loop_
_entity_poly.entity_id
_entity_poly.type
_entity_poly.pdbx_seq_one_letter_code
_entity_poly.pdbx_strand_id
1 'polypeptide(L)'
;MPSIPTTVRVTETGFEPAYRRVQQSGDFDCPFAVIAMIAHVTLDEVRRVAVERFHHPPHGPYCITGELAAKLLGHYGYSAGMYEEPSSTNDIPDLAIALVDYDDHTNLGRHVLFHRARCNRDELVTVAYVIDPAYWLAPQDYVRTSLPDIQWFLEVYPKGEYGHKVVALRLQGRAMT
;
A
#
# COMPACT_ATOMS: atom_id res chain seq x y z
N MET A 1 -11.32 9.95 11.41
CA MET A 1 -11.12 9.11 10.21
C MET A 1 -9.63 9.15 9.90
N PRO A 2 -9.01 8.06 9.46
CA PRO A 2 -7.62 8.09 9.04
C PRO A 2 -7.44 9.02 7.84
N SER A 3 -6.23 9.54 7.64
CA SER A 3 -5.86 10.39 6.51
C SER A 3 -4.54 9.91 5.92
N ILE A 4 -4.37 9.98 4.61
CA ILE A 4 -3.11 9.67 3.95
C ILE A 4 -2.17 10.88 4.11
N PRO A 5 -0.95 10.72 4.63
CA PRO A 5 0.02 11.81 4.70
C PRO A 5 0.38 12.31 3.30
N THR A 6 0.07 13.56 2.98
CA THR A 6 0.29 14.10 1.63
C THR A 6 1.65 14.78 1.45
N THR A 7 2.49 14.78 2.49
CA THR A 7 3.79 15.46 2.50
C THR A 7 4.82 14.64 3.26
N VAL A 8 6.05 14.59 2.76
CA VAL A 8 7.22 14.01 3.42
C VAL A 8 8.27 15.08 3.70
N ARG A 9 9.00 14.92 4.80
CA ARG A 9 10.10 15.82 5.15
C ARG A 9 11.33 15.46 4.34
N VAL A 10 11.79 16.38 3.50
CA VAL A 10 13.04 16.24 2.76
C VAL A 10 14.16 16.98 3.49
N THR A 11 15.29 16.31 3.63
CA THR A 11 16.52 16.78 4.28
C THR A 11 17.63 16.88 3.24
N GLU A 12 18.78 17.44 3.61
CA GLU A 12 19.92 17.54 2.70
C GLU A 12 20.48 16.17 2.29
N THR A 13 20.25 15.14 3.11
CA THR A 13 20.80 13.79 2.92
C THR A 13 19.77 12.74 2.51
N GLY A 14 18.51 13.13 2.23
CA GLY A 14 17.43 12.20 1.90
C GLY A 14 16.06 12.69 2.33
N PHE A 15 15.15 11.78 2.69
CA PHE A 15 13.81 12.12 3.17
C PHE A 15 13.37 11.20 4.32
N GLU A 16 12.40 11.65 5.10
CA GLU A 16 11.75 10.86 6.15
C GLU A 16 10.44 10.27 5.60
N PRO A 17 10.30 8.93 5.54
CA PRO A 17 9.05 8.29 5.17
C PRO A 17 7.92 8.64 6.12
N ALA A 18 6.72 8.87 5.59
CA ALA A 18 5.55 9.16 6.40
C ALA A 18 5.05 7.95 7.22
N TYR A 19 5.42 6.74 6.79
CA TYR A 19 5.06 5.49 7.45
C TYR A 19 6.30 4.85 8.08
N ARG A 20 6.10 4.26 9.25
CA ARG A 20 7.15 3.49 9.93
C ARG A 20 7.15 2.06 9.40
N ARG A 21 8.32 1.54 9.05
CA ARG A 21 8.48 0.12 8.68
C ARG A 21 8.02 -0.80 9.80
N VAL A 22 7.21 -1.79 9.43
CA VAL A 22 6.90 -2.98 10.24
C VAL A 22 7.52 -4.18 9.53
N GLN A 23 8.38 -4.92 10.22
CA GLN A 23 9.03 -6.10 9.65
C GLN A 23 8.06 -7.29 9.64
N GLN A 24 8.00 -8.04 8.54
CA GLN A 24 7.31 -9.32 8.48
C GLN A 24 8.08 -10.37 9.32
N SER A 25 7.38 -11.33 9.93
CA SER A 25 8.01 -12.34 10.78
C SER A 25 7.98 -13.76 10.20
N GLY A 26 7.36 -13.97 9.03
CA GLY A 26 7.36 -15.23 8.30
C GLY A 26 7.36 -15.00 6.80
N ASP A 27 7.15 -16.06 6.03
CA ASP A 27 7.23 -15.96 4.56
C ASP A 27 5.90 -15.50 3.92
N PHE A 28 4.79 -15.52 4.69
CA PHE A 28 3.42 -15.30 4.18
C PHE A 28 2.71 -14.08 4.79
N ASP A 29 3.37 -13.31 5.65
CA ASP A 29 2.76 -12.22 6.42
C ASP A 29 3.21 -10.81 5.99
N CYS A 30 3.89 -10.69 4.85
CA CYS A 30 4.19 -9.38 4.25
C CYS A 30 2.94 -8.49 4.08
N PRO A 31 1.72 -8.99 3.74
CA PRO A 31 0.55 -8.13 3.63
C PRO A 31 0.09 -7.60 4.98
N PHE A 32 0.21 -8.40 6.04
CA PHE A 32 -0.10 -7.96 7.40
C PHE A 32 0.87 -6.90 7.89
N ALA A 33 2.15 -7.04 7.56
CA ALA A 33 3.15 -6.03 7.88
C ALA A 33 2.83 -4.71 7.17
N VAL A 34 2.49 -4.72 5.88
CA VAL A 34 2.10 -3.50 5.15
C VAL A 34 0.83 -2.87 5.74
N ILE A 35 -0.20 -3.66 6.06
CA ILE A 35 -1.43 -3.15 6.72
C ILE A 35 -1.09 -2.54 8.07
N ALA A 36 -0.18 -3.15 8.84
CA ALA A 36 0.27 -2.61 10.12
C ALA A 36 0.96 -1.24 9.96
N MET A 37 1.77 -1.06 8.92
CA MET A 37 2.38 0.24 8.59
C MET A 37 1.31 1.29 8.29
N ILE A 38 0.33 0.96 7.42
CA ILE A 38 -0.75 1.86 7.01
C ILE A 38 -1.62 2.26 8.21
N ALA A 39 -2.00 1.30 9.03
CA ALA A 39 -2.89 1.52 10.17
C ALA A 39 -2.17 2.01 11.44
N HIS A 40 -0.84 2.17 11.40
CA HIS A 40 -0.01 2.56 12.54
C HIS A 40 -0.17 1.64 13.76
N VAL A 41 -0.28 0.33 13.52
CA VAL A 41 -0.41 -0.71 14.54
C VAL A 41 0.74 -1.72 14.46
N THR A 42 0.74 -2.72 15.34
CA THR A 42 1.74 -3.79 15.30
C THR A 42 1.32 -4.93 14.36
N LEU A 43 2.30 -5.72 13.91
CA LEU A 43 2.04 -6.94 13.14
C LEU A 43 1.14 -7.92 13.91
N ASP A 44 1.37 -8.08 15.21
CA ASP A 44 0.61 -9.00 16.05
C ASP A 44 -0.84 -8.56 16.22
N GLU A 45 -1.10 -7.25 16.24
CA GLU A 45 -2.46 -6.73 16.27
C GLU A 45 -3.21 -7.05 14.98
N VAL A 46 -2.59 -6.86 13.81
CA VAL A 46 -3.20 -7.23 12.52
C VAL A 46 -3.51 -8.72 12.45
N ARG A 47 -2.57 -9.58 12.88
CA ARG A 47 -2.79 -11.03 12.95
C ARG A 47 -3.93 -11.41 13.87
N ARG A 48 -3.97 -10.82 15.08
CA ARG A 48 -5.04 -11.06 16.05
C ARG A 48 -6.40 -10.68 15.46
N VAL A 49 -6.51 -9.52 14.82
CA VAL A 49 -7.75 -9.10 14.14
C VAL A 49 -8.11 -10.07 13.01
N ALA A 50 -7.15 -10.51 12.19
CA ALA A 50 -7.40 -11.47 11.13
C ALA A 50 -8.02 -12.78 11.67
N VAL A 51 -7.48 -13.29 12.78
CA VAL A 51 -7.96 -14.52 13.43
C VAL A 51 -9.31 -14.31 14.12
N GLU A 52 -9.41 -13.33 15.01
CA GLU A 52 -10.57 -13.16 15.90
C GLU A 52 -11.81 -12.63 15.16
N ARG A 53 -11.63 -11.73 14.18
CA ARG A 53 -12.75 -11.09 13.46
C ARG A 53 -13.03 -11.69 12.09
N PHE A 54 -12.00 -12.13 11.39
CA PHE A 54 -12.12 -12.60 10.01
C PHE A 54 -11.89 -14.09 9.86
N HIS A 55 -11.77 -14.81 10.99
CA HIS A 55 -11.63 -16.26 11.05
C HIS A 55 -10.48 -16.79 10.18
N HIS A 56 -9.44 -15.97 10.01
CA HIS A 56 -8.21 -16.40 9.36
C HIS A 56 -7.52 -17.47 10.23
N PRO A 57 -6.96 -18.55 9.65
CA PRO A 57 -6.22 -19.53 10.41
C PRO A 57 -5.06 -18.90 11.20
N PRO A 58 -4.83 -19.28 12.46
CA PRO A 58 -3.74 -18.72 13.27
C PRO A 58 -2.34 -19.16 12.79
N HIS A 59 -2.26 -20.24 12.01
CA HIS A 59 -1.03 -20.83 11.52
C HIS A 59 -1.15 -21.18 10.03
N GLY A 60 -0.05 -21.03 9.30
CA GLY A 60 0.04 -21.30 7.86
C GLY A 60 0.33 -22.76 7.50
N PRO A 61 0.58 -23.03 6.21
CA PRO A 61 0.74 -22.04 5.13
C PRO A 61 -0.59 -21.42 4.71
N TYR A 62 -0.57 -20.12 4.40
CA TYR A 62 -1.71 -19.38 3.87
C TYR A 62 -1.23 -18.35 2.86
N CYS A 63 -2.10 -17.99 1.91
CA CYS A 63 -1.91 -16.79 1.09
C CYS A 63 -2.95 -15.75 1.52
N ILE A 64 -2.51 -14.54 1.83
CA ILE A 64 -3.44 -13.45 2.17
C ILE A 64 -4.03 -12.91 0.88
N THR A 65 -5.35 -13.04 0.74
CA THR A 65 -6.07 -12.56 -0.44
C THR A 65 -6.29 -11.05 -0.38
N GLY A 66 -6.52 -10.44 -1.54
CA GLY A 66 -6.94 -9.02 -1.62
C GLY A 66 -8.23 -8.77 -0.83
N GLU A 67 -9.15 -9.74 -0.77
CA GLU A 67 -10.39 -9.63 0.01
C GLU A 67 -10.12 -9.55 1.52
N LEU A 68 -9.23 -10.39 2.06
CA LEU A 68 -8.86 -10.33 3.48
C LEU A 68 -8.11 -9.03 3.78
N ALA A 69 -7.21 -8.60 2.90
CA ALA A 69 -6.52 -7.31 3.02
C ALA A 69 -7.53 -6.15 3.07
N ALA A 70 -8.52 -6.13 2.17
CA ALA A 70 -9.58 -5.12 2.15
C ALA A 70 -10.43 -5.14 3.43
N LYS A 71 -10.79 -6.32 3.95
CA LYS A 71 -11.52 -6.46 5.24
C LYS A 71 -10.71 -5.91 6.42
N LEU A 72 -9.41 -6.20 6.46
CA LEU A 72 -8.50 -5.69 7.49
C LEU A 72 -8.33 -4.17 7.41
N LEU A 73 -8.10 -3.62 6.21
CA LEU A 73 -8.07 -2.17 5.99
C LEU A 73 -9.40 -1.52 6.41
N GLY A 74 -10.52 -2.16 6.08
CA GLY A 74 -11.88 -1.78 6.50
C GLY A 74 -12.06 -1.72 8.01
N HIS A 75 -11.43 -2.63 8.75
CA HIS A 75 -11.42 -2.61 10.22
C HIS A 75 -10.71 -1.36 10.76
N TYR A 76 -9.63 -0.93 10.13
CA TYR A 76 -8.84 0.24 10.53
C TYR A 76 -9.31 1.57 9.91
N GLY A 77 -10.47 1.58 9.24
CA GLY A 77 -11.07 2.80 8.70
C GLY A 77 -10.58 3.22 7.32
N TYR A 78 -9.96 2.30 6.58
CA TYR A 78 -9.61 2.47 5.17
C TYR A 78 -10.56 1.66 4.28
N SER A 79 -10.52 1.93 2.99
CA SER A 79 -11.08 1.12 1.93
C SER A 79 -9.96 0.70 0.99
N ALA A 80 -10.17 -0.38 0.25
CA ALA A 80 -9.22 -0.86 -0.75
C ALA A 80 -9.91 -1.04 -2.11
N GLY A 81 -9.14 -0.88 -3.18
CA GLY A 81 -9.56 -1.21 -4.55
C GLY A 81 -9.53 -2.71 -4.82
N MET A 82 -9.35 -3.07 -6.09
CA MET A 82 -9.00 -4.43 -6.53
C MET A 82 -7.52 -4.46 -6.92
N TYR A 83 -6.94 -5.65 -7.06
CA TYR A 83 -5.61 -5.75 -7.66
C TYR A 83 -5.65 -5.32 -9.13
N GLU A 84 -4.74 -4.43 -9.49
CA GLU A 84 -4.60 -3.89 -10.84
C GLU A 84 -3.13 -3.93 -11.26
N GLU A 85 -2.90 -4.15 -12.56
CA GLU A 85 -1.57 -4.09 -13.17
C GLU A 85 -1.32 -2.65 -13.63
N PRO A 86 -0.23 -1.99 -13.18
CA PRO A 86 0.07 -0.63 -13.60
C PRO A 86 0.66 -0.64 -15.02
N SER A 87 0.23 0.27 -15.91
CA SER A 87 0.95 0.50 -17.18
C SER A 87 2.21 1.34 -16.97
N SER A 88 2.22 2.10 -15.87
CA SER A 88 3.34 2.92 -15.40
C SER A 88 3.22 3.13 -13.89
N THR A 89 4.35 3.40 -13.22
CA THR A 89 4.36 3.79 -11.80
C THR A 89 3.55 5.06 -11.50
N ASN A 90 3.30 5.90 -12.51
CA ASN A 90 2.43 7.06 -12.38
C ASN A 90 0.96 6.71 -12.18
N ASP A 91 0.52 5.54 -12.66
CA ASP A 91 -0.86 5.06 -12.56
C ASP A 91 -1.21 4.57 -11.15
N ILE A 92 -0.18 4.29 -10.34
CA ILE A 92 -0.36 3.84 -8.96
C ILE A 92 -0.83 5.05 -8.11
N PRO A 93 -1.95 4.92 -7.37
CA PRO A 93 -2.42 5.96 -6.45
C PRO A 93 -1.42 6.29 -5.34
N ASP A 94 -1.65 7.41 -4.66
CA ASP A 94 -0.67 7.93 -3.69
C ASP A 94 -0.39 6.98 -2.52
N LEU A 95 -1.30 6.05 -2.21
CA LEU A 95 -1.07 4.96 -1.26
C LEU A 95 -1.57 3.64 -1.85
N ALA A 96 -0.71 2.63 -1.85
CA ALA A 96 -1.08 1.29 -2.29
C ALA A 96 -0.31 0.20 -1.54
N ILE A 97 -0.89 -1.00 -1.52
CA ILE A 97 -0.14 -2.23 -1.28
C ILE A 97 0.33 -2.73 -2.65
N ALA A 98 1.63 -2.65 -2.93
CA ALA A 98 2.23 -3.10 -4.18
C ALA A 98 2.76 -4.53 -4.06
N LEU A 99 2.68 -5.30 -5.14
CA LEU A 99 3.24 -6.63 -5.28
C LEU A 99 4.50 -6.54 -6.15
N VAL A 100 5.61 -7.04 -5.61
CA VAL A 100 6.92 -7.06 -6.26
C VAL A 100 7.48 -8.49 -6.28
N ASP A 101 8.51 -8.72 -7.08
CA ASP A 101 9.18 -10.03 -7.22
C ASP A 101 8.18 -11.17 -7.51
N TYR A 102 7.12 -10.86 -8.28
CA TYR A 102 6.07 -11.82 -8.57
C TYR A 102 6.55 -12.87 -9.58
N ASP A 103 6.30 -14.14 -9.27
CA ASP A 103 6.63 -15.30 -10.09
C ASP A 103 5.35 -16.00 -10.55
N ASP A 104 5.08 -15.96 -11.86
CA ASP A 104 3.92 -16.58 -12.50
C ASP A 104 3.87 -18.10 -12.30
N HIS A 105 5.01 -18.77 -12.11
CA HIS A 105 5.04 -20.22 -11.94
C HIS A 105 4.54 -20.65 -10.56
N THR A 106 4.88 -19.88 -9.53
CA THR A 106 4.49 -20.16 -8.14
C THR A 106 3.25 -19.37 -7.72
N ASN A 107 2.85 -18.36 -8.48
CA ASN A 107 1.79 -17.40 -8.15
C ASN A 107 2.07 -16.75 -6.78
N LEU A 108 3.34 -16.47 -6.51
CA LEU A 108 3.82 -15.84 -5.29
C LEU A 108 4.53 -14.56 -5.64
N GLY A 109 4.36 -13.56 -4.79
CA GLY A 109 5.10 -12.32 -4.83
C GLY A 109 5.16 -11.76 -3.42
N ARG A 110 5.70 -10.55 -3.32
CA ARG A 110 5.96 -9.91 -2.04
C ARG A 110 5.27 -8.57 -1.94
N HIS A 111 4.53 -8.36 -0.87
CA HIS A 111 3.80 -7.11 -0.66
C HIS A 111 4.68 -6.07 0.01
N VAL A 112 4.71 -4.87 -0.57
CA VAL A 112 5.40 -3.69 -0.06
C VAL A 112 4.42 -2.52 0.06
N LEU A 113 4.70 -1.57 0.95
CA LEU A 113 3.94 -0.33 1.02
C LEU A 113 4.47 0.60 -0.08
N PHE A 114 3.62 1.04 -1.00
CA PHE A 114 3.94 2.13 -1.93
C PHE A 114 3.31 3.42 -1.39
N HIS A 115 4.08 4.51 -1.40
CA HIS A 115 3.57 5.83 -1.07
C HIS A 115 4.18 6.92 -1.95
N ARG A 116 3.35 7.87 -2.37
CA ARG A 116 3.75 9.08 -3.08
C ARG A 116 3.21 10.29 -2.31
N ALA A 117 4.12 11.21 -1.99
CA ALA A 117 3.78 12.43 -1.26
C ALA A 117 4.59 13.61 -1.76
N ARG A 118 4.10 14.83 -1.54
CA ARG A 118 4.83 16.06 -1.89
C ARG A 118 6.03 16.27 -0.99
N CYS A 119 7.07 16.89 -1.52
CA CYS A 119 8.19 17.40 -0.74
C CYS A 119 7.73 18.59 0.10
N ASN A 120 8.10 18.63 1.38
CA ASN A 120 7.75 19.75 2.26
C ASN A 120 8.45 21.09 1.91
N ARG A 121 9.44 21.09 1.01
CA ARG A 121 10.17 22.29 0.57
C ARG A 121 9.72 22.81 -0.79
N ASP A 122 9.10 21.97 -1.60
CA ASP A 122 8.61 22.29 -2.94
C ASP A 122 7.41 21.41 -3.27
N GLU A 123 6.23 22.02 -3.31
CA GLU A 123 4.95 21.31 -3.54
C GLU A 123 4.83 20.73 -4.95
N LEU A 124 5.64 21.19 -5.90
CA LEU A 124 5.68 20.66 -7.27
C LEU A 124 6.49 19.36 -7.37
N VAL A 125 7.32 19.08 -6.35
CA VAL A 125 8.15 17.88 -6.30
C VAL A 125 7.44 16.80 -5.48
N THR A 126 7.23 15.64 -6.09
CA THR A 126 6.73 14.45 -5.40
C THR A 126 7.84 13.44 -5.16
N VAL A 127 7.77 12.73 -4.05
CA VAL A 127 8.64 11.61 -3.69
C VAL A 127 7.78 10.36 -3.69
N ALA A 128 8.03 9.46 -4.64
CA ALA A 128 7.47 8.12 -4.65
C ALA A 128 8.50 7.14 -4.06
N TYR A 129 8.06 6.28 -3.16
CA TYR A 129 8.94 5.32 -2.50
C TYR A 129 8.17 4.07 -2.08
N VAL A 130 8.93 3.00 -1.83
CA VAL A 130 8.43 1.77 -1.21
C VAL A 130 9.02 1.58 0.18
N ILE A 131 8.24 0.99 1.09
CA ILE A 131 8.73 0.43 2.35
C ILE A 131 8.56 -1.07 2.32
N ASP A 132 9.66 -1.77 2.56
CA ASP A 132 9.79 -3.19 2.33
C ASP A 132 9.81 -3.98 3.66
N PRO A 133 8.83 -4.86 3.94
CA PRO A 133 8.75 -5.55 5.23
C PRO A 133 9.70 -6.76 5.34
N ALA A 134 10.38 -7.18 4.27
CA ALA A 134 11.19 -8.40 4.24
C ALA A 134 12.29 -8.40 5.31
N TYR A 135 12.32 -9.44 6.15
CA TYR A 135 13.27 -9.55 7.27
C TYR A 135 14.71 -9.83 6.82
N TRP A 136 14.89 -10.33 5.60
CA TRP A 136 16.20 -10.68 5.04
C TRP A 136 16.90 -9.50 4.35
N LEU A 137 16.23 -8.35 4.20
CA LEU A 137 16.85 -7.16 3.61
C LEU A 137 17.80 -6.48 4.58
N ALA A 138 18.83 -5.87 4.01
CA ALA A 138 19.71 -4.98 4.77
C ALA A 138 19.00 -3.63 5.03
N PRO A 139 19.35 -2.90 6.11
CA PRO A 139 18.64 -1.68 6.48
C PRO A 139 18.56 -0.59 5.41
N GLN A 140 19.56 -0.50 4.53
CA GLN A 140 19.56 0.45 3.41
C GLN A 140 18.50 0.17 2.35
N ASP A 141 17.98 -1.06 2.28
CA ASP A 141 16.99 -1.50 1.29
C ASP A 141 15.56 -1.49 1.83
N TYR A 142 15.38 -1.14 3.11
CA TYR A 142 14.08 -1.03 3.76
C TYR A 142 13.17 0.02 3.13
N VAL A 143 13.76 1.10 2.62
CA VAL A 143 13.05 2.23 2.01
C VAL A 143 13.77 2.63 0.75
N ARG A 144 13.07 2.60 -0.39
CA ARG A 144 13.69 2.85 -1.71
C ARG A 144 12.85 3.78 -2.55
N THR A 145 13.48 4.76 -3.19
CA THR A 145 12.89 5.62 -4.23
C THR A 145 13.20 5.12 -5.64
N SER A 146 14.24 4.30 -5.80
CA SER A 146 14.39 3.44 -6.98
C SER A 146 13.37 2.31 -6.84
N LEU A 147 12.22 2.53 -7.47
CA LEU A 147 11.09 1.63 -7.35
C LEU A 147 11.44 0.28 -7.99
N PRO A 148 11.15 -0.85 -7.31
CA PRO A 148 11.22 -2.16 -7.95
C PRO A 148 10.18 -2.25 -9.08
N ASP A 149 10.28 -3.30 -9.89
CA ASP A 149 9.20 -3.63 -10.81
C ASP A 149 7.95 -4.01 -10.01
N ILE A 150 6.87 -3.25 -10.19
CA ILE A 150 5.59 -3.43 -9.48
C ILE A 150 4.62 -4.06 -10.47
N GLN A 151 4.37 -5.35 -10.30
CA GLN A 151 3.50 -6.10 -11.22
C GLN A 151 2.02 -5.88 -10.91
N TRP A 152 1.67 -5.73 -9.63
CA TRP A 152 0.28 -5.50 -9.20
C TRP A 152 0.23 -4.49 -8.06
N PHE A 153 -0.88 -3.79 -7.92
CA PHE A 153 -1.14 -2.94 -6.76
C PHE A 153 -2.59 -3.02 -6.31
N LEU A 154 -2.80 -2.79 -5.02
CA LEU A 154 -4.10 -2.62 -4.38
C LEU A 154 -4.16 -1.20 -3.83
N GLU A 155 -4.97 -0.33 -4.45
CA GLU A 155 -5.20 1.04 -3.98
C GLU A 155 -5.73 1.04 -2.55
N VAL A 156 -5.26 1.97 -1.71
CA VAL A 156 -5.77 2.20 -0.35
C VAL A 156 -6.16 3.65 -0.17
N TYR A 157 -7.38 3.89 0.35
CA TYR A 157 -7.92 5.24 0.57
C TYR A 157 -8.72 5.30 1.88
N PRO A 158 -8.86 6.48 2.52
CA PRO A 158 -9.70 6.63 3.71
C PRO A 158 -11.14 6.21 3.45
N LYS A 159 -11.76 5.54 4.42
CA LYS A 159 -13.16 5.12 4.30
C LYS A 159 -14.08 6.34 4.26
N GLY A 160 -14.91 6.43 3.23
CA GLY A 160 -15.79 7.57 2.97
C GLY A 160 -15.28 8.49 1.87
N GLU A 161 -14.04 8.29 1.41
CA GLU A 161 -13.54 8.85 0.16
C GLU A 161 -13.79 7.88 -1.00
N TYR A 162 -13.90 8.39 -2.22
CA TYR A 162 -13.98 7.59 -3.43
C TYR A 162 -12.56 7.34 -3.93
N GLY A 163 -12.24 6.09 -4.30
CA GLY A 163 -10.96 5.78 -4.96
C GLY A 163 -10.78 6.59 -6.25
N HIS A 164 -9.53 6.69 -6.74
CA HIS A 164 -9.15 7.56 -7.87
C HIS A 164 -9.91 7.30 -9.19
N LYS A 165 -10.74 6.24 -9.27
CA LYS A 165 -11.74 6.06 -10.33
C LYS A 165 -12.98 6.93 -10.08
N VAL A 166 -12.80 8.25 -10.12
CA VAL A 166 -13.93 9.16 -10.36
C VAL A 166 -14.43 8.90 -11.78
N VAL A 167 -15.67 8.44 -11.86
CA VAL A 167 -16.44 8.30 -13.11
C VAL A 167 -16.27 9.57 -13.94
N ALA A 168 -15.53 9.46 -15.05
CA ALA A 168 -15.56 10.46 -16.10
C ALA A 168 -16.95 10.44 -16.75
N LEU A 169 -17.94 11.05 -16.08
CA LEU A 169 -19.19 11.44 -16.71
C LEU A 169 -18.81 12.53 -17.71
N ARG A 170 -18.60 12.11 -18.97
CA ARG A 170 -18.66 13.00 -20.13
C ARG A 170 -19.99 13.73 -20.05
N LEU A 171 -19.98 14.98 -19.59
CA LEU A 171 -21.03 15.92 -19.90
C LEU A 171 -20.97 16.11 -21.41
N GLN A 172 -21.80 15.36 -22.14
CA GLN A 172 -22.13 15.70 -23.51
C GLN A 172 -22.89 17.03 -23.46
N GLY A 173 -22.16 18.12 -23.64
CA GLY A 173 -22.73 19.43 -23.88
C GLY A 173 -23.59 19.36 -25.14
N ARG A 174 -24.91 19.36 -24.93
CA ARG A 174 -25.88 19.58 -26.00
C ARG A 174 -25.99 21.10 -26.17
N ALA A 175 -25.19 21.66 -27.08
CA ALA A 175 -25.46 22.98 -27.60
C ALA A 175 -26.68 22.87 -28.55
N MET A 176 -27.74 23.61 -28.27
CA MET A 176 -28.75 23.97 -29.27
C MET A 176 -29.10 25.45 -29.06
N THR A 177 -28.48 26.28 -29.88
CA THR A 177 -29.13 27.47 -30.46
C THR A 177 -29.67 27.08 -31.83
#